data_AF-A0A2M7W483-F1
#
_entry.id   AF-A0A2M7W483-F1
#
_cell.length_a   1.000
_cell.length_b   1.000
_cell.length_c   1.000
_cell.angle_alpha   90.00
_cell.angle_beta   90.00
_cell.angle_gamma   90.00
#
_symmetry.space_group_name_H-M   'P 1'
#
loop_
_entity.id
_entity.type
_entity.pdbx_description
1 polymer ?
#
loop_
_entity_poly.entity_id
_entity_poly.type
_entity_poly.pdbx_seq_one_letter_code
_entity_poly.pdbx_strand_id
1 'polypeptide(L)'
;MAKKEAIKEKKVEPPVVSNIEPDKIAVIKTGGKQYLVKEGMELKVELLKDQKILNFNDILNGHKVSAEIIETKKTDKVIVFKYKNKTGRRKNKGHRQTLTKIKISKIV
;
A
#
# COMPACT_ATOMS: atom_id res chain seq x y z
N MET A 1 47.49 46.31 1.68
CA MET A 1 46.06 46.66 1.89
C MET A 1 45.22 45.47 1.46
N ALA A 2 44.50 44.89 2.41
CA ALA A 2 43.70 43.68 2.21
C ALA A 2 42.40 44.00 1.49
N LYS A 3 42.05 43.23 0.46
CA LYS A 3 40.66 43.10 -0.01
C LYS A 3 40.21 41.66 0.24
N LYS A 4 39.61 41.47 1.41
CA LYS A 4 38.66 40.40 1.69
C LYS A 4 37.36 40.83 1.01
N GLU A 5 36.99 40.20 -0.10
CA GLU A 5 35.65 40.35 -0.68
C GLU A 5 34.99 38.98 -0.77
N ALA A 6 34.10 38.78 0.21
CA ALA A 6 32.92 37.92 0.25
C ALA A 6 32.97 36.58 -0.51
N ILE A 7 33.28 35.51 0.24
CA ILE A 7 32.71 34.19 -0.03
C ILE A 7 31.19 34.37 0.05
N LYS A 8 30.52 34.24 -1.09
CA LYS A 8 29.07 34.21 -1.19
C LYS A 8 28.62 32.96 -0.43
N GLU A 9 28.20 33.12 0.81
CA GLU A 9 27.49 32.10 1.56
C GLU A 9 26.28 31.67 0.71
N LYS A 10 26.41 30.55 0.00
CA LYS A 10 25.24 29.79 -0.41
C LYS A 10 24.62 29.35 0.91
N LYS A 11 23.58 30.05 1.32
CA LYS A 11 22.56 29.56 2.24
C LYS A 11 22.05 28.24 1.65
N VAL A 12 22.70 27.13 2.01
CA VAL A 12 22.13 25.80 1.79
C VAL A 12 20.97 25.76 2.76
N GLU A 13 19.78 26.01 2.22
CA GLU A 13 18.55 25.88 3.00
C GLU A 13 18.58 24.49 3.65
N PRO A 14 18.36 24.40 4.97
CA PRO A 14 18.34 23.10 5.64
C PRO A 14 17.32 22.21 4.93
N PRO A 15 17.57 20.90 4.76
CA PRO A 15 16.60 20.03 4.13
C PRO A 15 15.31 20.16 4.93
N VAL A 16 14.27 20.65 4.27
CA VAL A 16 12.92 20.75 4.83
C VAL A 16 12.58 19.35 5.33
N VAL A 17 12.64 19.17 6.64
CA VAL A 17 12.06 18.01 7.31
C VAL A 17 10.57 18.14 7.09
N SER A 18 10.06 17.47 6.07
CA SER A 18 8.64 17.43 5.78
C SER A 18 7.92 16.89 7.00
N ASN A 19 7.10 17.77 7.61
CA ASN A 19 6.18 17.45 8.69
C ASN A 19 5.47 16.12 8.40
N ILE A 20 5.79 15.07 9.16
CA ILE A 20 4.92 13.91 9.28
C ILE A 20 3.95 14.26 10.41
N GLU A 21 2.83 14.88 10.05
CA GLU A 21 1.70 15.00 10.97
C GLU A 21 1.19 13.59 11.29
N PRO A 22 1.18 13.17 12.57
CA PRO A 22 0.70 11.85 12.99
C PRO A 22 -0.82 11.68 12.78
N ASP A 23 -1.55 12.77 12.57
CA ASP A 23 -3.02 12.81 12.52
C ASP A 23 -3.63 12.27 11.22
N LYS A 24 -2.82 11.81 10.26
CA LYS A 24 -3.28 11.27 8.96
C LYS A 24 -3.02 9.77 8.79
N ILE A 25 -3.18 8.99 9.87
CA ILE A 25 -3.03 7.54 9.85
C ILE A 25 -4.39 6.90 10.18
N ALA A 26 -4.77 5.87 9.41
CA ALA A 26 -5.96 5.06 9.68
C ALA A 26 -5.66 3.57 9.53
N VAL A 27 -6.47 2.71 10.13
CA VAL A 27 -6.39 1.25 10.05
C VAL A 27 -7.65 0.68 9.39
N ILE A 28 -7.53 0.28 8.13
CA ILE A 28 -8.65 -0.30 7.38
C ILE A 28 -8.69 -1.82 7.52
N LYS A 29 -9.90 -2.39 7.61
CA LYS A 29 -10.12 -3.85 7.58
C LYS A 29 -10.60 -4.29 6.20
N THR A 30 -9.85 -5.16 5.52
CA THR A 30 -10.29 -5.80 4.27
C THR A 30 -9.96 -7.28 4.28
N GLY A 31 -10.87 -8.13 3.80
CA GLY A 31 -10.62 -9.57 3.66
C GLY A 31 -10.22 -10.29 4.97
N GLY A 32 -10.55 -9.72 6.13
CA GLY A 32 -10.13 -10.22 7.45
C GLY A 32 -8.76 -9.74 7.93
N LYS A 33 -8.01 -8.99 7.12
CA LYS A 33 -6.73 -8.38 7.48
C LYS A 33 -6.89 -6.90 7.78
N GLN A 34 -5.94 -6.35 8.53
CA GLN A 34 -5.87 -4.93 8.86
C GLN A 34 -4.65 -4.30 8.18
N TYR A 35 -4.82 -3.09 7.65
CA TYR A 35 -3.76 -2.36 6.95
C TYR A 35 -3.64 -0.95 7.52
N LEU A 36 -2.42 -0.55 7.84
CA LEU A 36 -2.07 0.82 8.15
C LEU A 36 -2.05 1.63 6.85
N VAL A 37 -2.78 2.73 6.80
CA VAL A 37 -2.91 3.54 5.59
C VAL A 37 -2.68 5.02 5.86
N LYS A 38 -2.20 5.71 4.81
CA LYS A 38 -2.02 7.16 4.74
C LYS A 38 -2.65 7.67 3.44
N GLU A 39 -3.00 8.96 3.40
CA GLU A 39 -3.51 9.61 2.21
C GLU A 39 -2.51 9.49 1.03
N GLY A 40 -2.98 9.11 -0.15
CA GLY A 40 -2.16 8.89 -1.35
C GLY A 40 -1.43 7.55 -1.42
N MET A 41 -1.48 6.72 -0.38
CA MET A 41 -0.82 5.39 -0.37
C MET A 41 -1.52 4.41 -1.31
N GLU A 42 -0.73 3.59 -2.01
CA GLU A 42 -1.23 2.48 -2.80
C GLU A 42 -1.04 1.16 -2.03
N LEU A 43 -2.05 0.30 -2.06
CA LEU A 43 -1.99 -1.02 -1.44
C LEU A 43 -2.66 -2.09 -2.29
N LYS A 44 -2.17 -3.33 -2.16
CA LYS A 44 -2.77 -4.51 -2.78
C LYS A 44 -3.56 -5.25 -1.73
N VAL A 45 -4.87 -5.32 -1.93
CA VAL A 45 -5.81 -6.01 -1.04
C VAL A 45 -6.40 -7.22 -1.73
N GLU A 46 -7.14 -8.04 -0.98
CA GLU A 46 -7.96 -9.12 -1.51
C GLU A 46 -8.90 -8.62 -2.63
N LEU A 47 -9.41 -9.54 -3.45
CA LEU A 47 -10.30 -9.21 -4.55
C LEU A 47 -11.57 -8.52 -4.04
N LEU A 48 -11.76 -7.27 -4.46
CA LEU A 48 -12.98 -6.50 -4.29
C LEU A 48 -13.77 -6.51 -5.61
N LYS A 49 -15.09 -6.77 -5.53
CA LYS A 49 -15.98 -6.82 -6.71
C LYS A 49 -16.74 -5.51 -6.95
N ASP A 50 -16.54 -4.53 -6.08
CA ASP A 50 -17.32 -3.30 -6.04
C ASP A 50 -16.89 -2.27 -7.09
N GLN A 51 -17.68 -1.19 -7.16
CA GLN A 51 -17.46 -0.05 -8.04
C GLN A 51 -16.12 0.67 -7.75
N LYS A 52 -15.81 1.64 -8.61
CA LYS A 52 -14.54 2.37 -8.67
C LYS A 52 -14.16 3.07 -7.35
N ILE A 53 -15.13 3.48 -6.53
CA ILE A 53 -14.91 4.20 -5.26
C ILE A 53 -15.35 3.31 -4.09
N LEU A 54 -14.48 3.20 -3.09
CA LEU A 54 -14.66 2.40 -1.88
C LEU A 54 -14.65 3.32 -0.66
N ASN A 55 -15.56 3.08 0.28
CA ASN A 55 -15.60 3.76 1.56
C ASN A 55 -15.40 2.74 2.69
N PHE A 56 -14.43 2.99 3.55
CA PHE A 56 -14.10 2.17 4.71
C PHE A 56 -14.31 2.96 5.99
N ASN A 57 -14.69 2.24 7.05
CA ASN A 57 -14.65 2.76 8.41
C ASN A 57 -13.33 2.29 9.05
N ASP A 58 -12.60 3.23 9.63
CA ASP A 58 -11.40 2.96 10.42
C ASP A 58 -11.79 2.26 11.73
N ILE A 59 -10.96 1.30 12.13
CA ILE A 59 -11.14 0.53 13.35
C ILE A 59 -10.58 1.27 14.57
N LEU A 60 -9.50 2.04 14.40
CA LEU A 60 -8.76 2.60 15.53
C LEU A 60 -9.34 3.94 15.98
N ASN A 61 -9.48 4.88 15.04
CA ASN A 61 -9.82 6.27 15.36
C ASN A 61 -11.24 6.66 14.87
N GLY A 62 -11.94 5.76 14.18
CA GLY A 62 -13.32 6.00 13.70
C GLY A 62 -13.42 6.92 12.47
N HIS A 63 -12.30 7.22 11.81
CA HIS A 63 -12.27 7.96 10.55
C HIS A 63 -12.99 7.26 9.40
N LYS A 64 -13.52 8.05 8.46
CA LYS A 64 -14.02 7.59 7.16
C LYS A 64 -12.89 7.65 6.14
N VAL A 65 -12.53 6.52 5.56
CA VAL A 65 -11.46 6.40 4.57
C VAL A 65 -12.07 6.14 3.19
N SER A 66 -11.84 7.03 2.24
CA SER A 66 -12.22 6.83 0.84
C SER A 66 -11.02 6.38 0.00
N ALA A 67 -11.25 5.39 -0.86
CA ALA A 67 -10.23 4.81 -1.73
C ALA A 67 -10.77 4.60 -3.14
N GLU A 68 -9.87 4.67 -4.12
CA GLU A 68 -10.14 4.37 -5.52
C GLU A 68 -9.49 3.05 -5.93
N ILE A 69 -10.21 2.24 -6.69
CA ILE A 69 -9.65 1.04 -7.32
C ILE A 69 -8.91 1.45 -8.59
N ILE A 70 -7.60 1.17 -8.63
CA ILE A 70 -6.76 1.41 -9.82
C ILE A 70 -6.89 0.24 -10.79
N GLU A 71 -6.58 -0.97 -10.33
CA GLU A 71 -6.54 -2.15 -11.18
C GLU A 71 -6.81 -3.43 -10.38
N THR A 72 -7.25 -4.46 -11.09
CA THR A 72 -7.38 -5.82 -10.54
C THR A 72 -6.46 -6.75 -11.32
N LYS A 73 -5.51 -7.37 -10.62
CA LYS A 73 -4.44 -8.19 -11.23
C LYS A 73 -4.29 -9.53 -10.54
N LYS A 74 -3.92 -10.55 -11.31
CA LYS A 74 -3.53 -11.86 -10.79
C LYS A 74 -2.07 -11.81 -10.34
N THR A 75 -1.79 -12.34 -9.16
CA THR A 75 -0.42 -12.51 -8.66
C THR A 75 0.34 -13.57 -9.47
N ASP A 76 1.61 -13.71 -9.15
CA ASP A 76 2.48 -14.71 -9.72
C ASP A 76 2.00 -16.13 -9.41
N LYS A 77 2.32 -17.06 -10.31
CA LYS A 77 1.83 -18.43 -10.17
C LYS A 77 2.57 -19.11 -9.02
N VAL A 78 1.85 -19.44 -7.96
CA VAL A 78 2.33 -20.34 -6.91
C VAL A 78 2.03 -21.76 -7.35
N ILE A 79 3.06 -22.59 -7.47
CA ILE A 79 2.93 -23.98 -7.92
C ILE A 79 2.90 -24.89 -6.70
N VAL A 80 1.80 -25.62 -6.51
CA VAL A 80 1.66 -26.64 -5.47
C VAL A 80 1.86 -28.01 -6.12
N PHE A 81 3.04 -28.58 -5.90
CA PHE A 81 3.37 -29.93 -6.31
C PHE A 81 3.14 -30.91 -5.16
N LYS A 82 2.31 -31.94 -5.39
CA LYS A 82 2.04 -33.02 -4.44
C LYS A 82 2.55 -34.32 -5.02
N TYR A 83 3.40 -35.01 -4.27
CA TYR A 83 3.94 -36.31 -4.62
C TYR A 83 3.71 -37.30 -3.47
N LYS A 84 3.31 -38.53 -3.79
CA LYS A 84 3.26 -39.64 -2.84
C LYS A 84 4.07 -40.80 -3.39
N ASN A 85 5.10 -41.20 -2.64
CA ASN A 85 6.03 -42.24 -3.06
C ASN A 85 5.32 -43.60 -3.26
N LYS A 86 5.81 -44.41 -4.19
CA LYS A 86 5.37 -45.79 -4.52
C LYS A 86 3.87 -45.99 -4.84
N THR A 87 3.12 -44.89 -5.00
CA THR A 87 1.68 -44.92 -5.37
C THR A 87 1.42 -44.36 -6.76
N GLY A 88 2.46 -43.92 -7.48
CA GLY A 88 2.34 -43.24 -8.79
C GLY A 88 1.65 -41.87 -8.74
N ARG A 89 1.20 -41.42 -7.55
CA ARG A 89 0.48 -40.16 -7.39
C ARG A 89 1.44 -38.98 -7.41
N ARG A 90 1.41 -38.25 -8.52
CA ARG A 90 2.00 -36.91 -8.69
C ARG A 90 0.92 -35.96 -9.20
N LYS A 91 0.75 -34.80 -8.55
CA LYS A 91 -0.21 -33.77 -8.95
C LYS A 91 0.50 -32.43 -8.92
N ASN A 92 0.38 -31.68 -10.01
CA ASN A 92 0.89 -30.33 -10.11
C ASN A 92 -0.30 -29.37 -10.30
N LYS A 93 -0.53 -28.45 -9.35
CA LYS A 93 -1.62 -27.47 -9.43
C LYS A 93 -1.05 -26.07 -9.27
N GLY A 94 -1.39 -25.18 -10.19
CA GLY A 94 -1.09 -23.75 -10.03
C GLY A 94 -2.20 -23.04 -9.26
N HIS A 95 -1.82 -22.11 -8.40
CA HIS A 95 -2.70 -21.09 -7.83
C HIS A 95 -2.18 -19.70 -8.22
N ARG A 96 -3.11 -18.81 -8.56
CA ARG A 96 -2.84 -17.38 -8.74
C ARG A 96 -3.94 -16.63 -8.00
N GLN A 97 -3.58 -15.97 -6.90
CA GLN A 97 -4.49 -15.11 -6.18
C GLN A 97 -4.80 -13.86 -6.99
N THR A 98 -6.08 -13.52 -7.15
CA THR A 98 -6.49 -12.22 -7.69
C THR A 98 -6.47 -11.19 -6.57
N LEU A 99 -5.81 -10.06 -6.82
CA LEU A 99 -5.68 -8.94 -5.88
C LEU A 99 -6.17 -7.66 -6.55
N THR A 100 -6.70 -6.75 -5.75
CA THR A 100 -7.12 -5.42 -6.19
C THR A 100 -6.11 -4.40 -5.68
N LYS A 101 -5.60 -3.56 -6.56
CA LYS A 101 -4.74 -2.44 -6.22
C LYS A 101 -5.62 -1.22 -5.99
N ILE A 102 -5.57 -0.68 -4.78
CA ILE A 102 -6.34 0.50 -4.38
C ILE A 102 -5.40 1.64 -4.01
N LYS A 103 -5.88 2.87 -4.16
CA LYS A 103 -5.22 4.09 -3.73
C LYS A 103 -6.12 4.82 -2.75
N ILE A 104 -5.56 5.25 -1.62
CA ILE A 104 -6.31 6.02 -0.63
C ILE A 104 -6.43 7.46 -1.10
N SER A 105 -7.65 7.93 -1.26
CA SER A 105 -7.95 9.27 -1.78
C SER A 105 -8.05 10.28 -0.65
N LYS A 106 -8.83 9.98 0.40
CA LYS A 106 -9.04 10.90 1.52
C LYS A 106 -9.32 10.14 2.82
N ILE A 107 -8.86 10.70 3.93
CA ILE A 107 -9.20 10.27 5.29
C ILE A 107 -9.93 11.45 5.95
N VAL A 108 -11.12 11.21 6.52
CA VAL A 108 -11.97 12.19 7.21
C VAL A 108 -12.21 11.74 8.64
#